data_AF-A0A942AWU6-F1
#
_entry.id   AF-A0A942AWU6-F1
#
_cell.length_a   1.000
_cell.length_b   1.000
_cell.length_c   1.000
_cell.angle_alpha   90.00
_cell.angle_beta   90.00
_cell.angle_gamma   90.00
#
_symmetry.space_group_name_H-M   'P 1'
#
loop_
_entity.id
_entity.type
_entity.pdbx_description
1 polymer ?
#
loop_
_entity_poly.entity_id
_entity_poly.type
_entity_poly.pdbx_seq_one_letter_code
_entity_poly.pdbx_strand_id
1 'polypeptide(L)'
;MLTAEQIDREIASRADEVAAMSATLVELDNHPGLEHVRRFAPTGATALRWADVEQSLSQLWDDLGRMTTILDAARAVRARGGTRLDDAERRELTRLLRERSHEVSRQRIPLAQRTLAGPGESVEYAGLADTADRMRAAYPPVIEFLDAVVTINTLVAARLAPAQERLDAAGATGPKEIAELLTLSATDPLALTGEEVERRAGAIARVIDERSAELAEHAALLADWPDELARTRVRCDELRDATQRATQIRARAEEVVLTAPLPVRTDPEPQLRAELDGLTAANPLALQALRHRISAALDAALEDEQLAQGLLDRRTELKGRLTAYQAKAARLGLGEDRDLMASGQIASGLLSRRPCDLRAVTRAIKDYQQILDEKRGKPR
;
A
#
# COMPACT_ATOMS: atom_id res chain seq x y z
N MET A 1 -29.96 -16.12 58.46
CA MET A 1 -28.72 -16.18 59.26
C MET A 1 -27.96 -17.44 58.88
N LEU A 2 -26.65 -17.34 58.61
CA LEU A 2 -25.83 -18.48 58.19
C LEU A 2 -25.41 -19.35 59.39
N THR A 3 -25.24 -20.66 59.18
CA THR A 3 -24.57 -21.54 60.14
C THR A 3 -23.05 -21.28 60.15
N ALA A 4 -22.33 -21.70 61.20
CA ALA A 4 -20.88 -21.50 61.28
C ALA A 4 -20.12 -22.09 60.08
N GLU A 5 -20.49 -23.31 59.63
CA GLU A 5 -19.92 -23.94 58.44
C GLU A 5 -20.27 -23.22 57.14
N GLN A 6 -21.42 -22.56 57.06
CA GLN A 6 -21.79 -21.75 55.89
C GLN A 6 -21.01 -20.44 55.86
N ILE A 7 -20.74 -19.83 57.02
CA ILE A 7 -19.90 -18.63 57.15
C ILE A 7 -18.47 -18.95 56.74
N ASP A 8 -17.90 -20.05 57.25
CA ASP A 8 -16.52 -20.44 56.93
C ASP A 8 -16.35 -20.75 55.44
N ARG A 9 -17.33 -21.41 54.81
CA ARG A 9 -17.35 -21.63 53.36
C ARG A 9 -17.49 -20.33 52.56
N GLU A 10 -18.34 -19.41 52.98
CA GLU A 10 -18.52 -18.13 52.29
C GLU A 10 -17.24 -17.27 52.40
N ILE A 11 -16.60 -17.21 53.58
CA ILE A 11 -15.32 -16.51 53.75
C ILE A 11 -14.24 -17.12 52.84
N ALA A 12 -14.15 -18.45 52.76
CA ALA A 12 -13.22 -19.13 51.87
C ALA A 12 -13.50 -18.79 50.39
N SER A 13 -14.76 -18.94 49.96
CA SER A 13 -15.16 -18.64 48.57
C SER A 13 -14.90 -17.19 48.17
N ARG A 14 -15.15 -16.23 49.07
CA ARG A 14 -14.90 -14.80 48.79
C ARG A 14 -13.41 -14.45 48.85
N ALA A 15 -12.65 -15.13 49.69
CA ALA A 15 -11.19 -15.00 49.69
C ALA A 15 -10.59 -15.49 48.37
N ASP A 16 -11.05 -16.62 47.84
CA ASP A 16 -10.61 -17.14 46.55
C ASP A 16 -10.99 -16.19 45.41
N GLU A 17 -12.20 -15.61 45.44
CA GLU A 17 -12.65 -14.60 44.47
C GLU A 17 -11.77 -13.34 44.49
N VAL A 18 -11.48 -12.78 45.68
CA VAL A 18 -10.61 -11.61 45.82
C VAL A 18 -9.17 -11.93 45.41
N ALA A 19 -8.66 -13.11 45.74
CA ALA A 19 -7.33 -13.54 45.32
C ALA A 19 -7.23 -13.64 43.79
N ALA A 20 -8.23 -14.21 43.13
CA ALA A 20 -8.30 -14.28 41.68
C ALA A 20 -8.36 -12.88 41.04
N MET A 21 -9.22 -12.00 41.55
CA MET A 21 -9.32 -10.61 41.07
C MET A 21 -8.02 -9.82 41.28
N SER A 22 -7.36 -10.00 42.43
CA SER A 22 -6.06 -9.38 42.70
C SER A 22 -5.00 -9.86 41.72
N ALA A 23 -4.94 -11.15 41.41
CA ALA A 23 -4.00 -11.69 40.43
C ALA A 23 -4.23 -11.08 39.04
N THR A 24 -5.48 -11.01 38.59
CA THR A 24 -5.84 -10.39 37.30
C THR A 24 -5.49 -8.89 37.26
N LEU A 25 -5.69 -8.14 38.35
CA LEU A 25 -5.31 -6.73 38.39
C LEU A 25 -3.79 -6.51 38.42
N VAL A 26 -3.03 -7.44 38.99
CA VAL A 26 -1.55 -7.40 38.91
C VAL A 26 -1.09 -7.70 37.48
N GLU A 27 -1.72 -8.65 36.77
CA GLU A 27 -1.44 -8.89 35.35
C GLU A 27 -1.79 -7.66 34.50
N LEU A 28 -2.90 -6.99 34.81
CA LEU A 28 -3.31 -5.74 34.18
C LEU A 28 -2.29 -4.62 34.38
N ASP A 29 -1.70 -4.49 35.58
CA ASP A 29 -0.70 -3.45 35.85
C ASP A 29 0.59 -3.63 35.04
N ASN A 30 0.91 -4.89 34.69
CA ASN A 30 2.05 -5.25 33.84
C ASN A 30 1.68 -5.31 32.34
N HIS A 31 0.48 -4.87 31.96
CA HIS A 31 0.04 -4.93 30.58
C HIS A 31 0.85 -3.95 29.69
N PRO A 32 1.38 -4.38 28.53
CA PRO A 32 2.24 -3.54 27.69
C PRO A 32 1.54 -2.26 27.21
N GLY A 33 0.22 -2.32 26.97
CA GLY A 33 -0.57 -1.13 26.64
C GLY A 33 -0.60 -0.08 27.75
N LEU A 34 -0.58 -0.52 29.02
CA LEU A 34 -0.61 0.38 30.17
C LEU A 34 0.77 0.99 30.41
N GLU A 35 1.82 0.19 30.30
CA GLU A 35 3.21 0.67 30.32
C GLU A 35 3.46 1.71 29.22
N HIS A 36 2.91 1.48 28.02
CA HIS A 36 3.02 2.40 26.89
C HIS A 36 2.41 3.77 27.19
N VAL A 37 1.16 3.81 27.65
CA VAL A 37 0.44 5.06 27.96
C VAL A 37 1.04 5.78 29.18
N ARG A 38 1.62 5.04 30.14
CA ARG A 38 2.38 5.65 31.24
C ARG A 38 3.72 6.24 30.79
N ARG A 39 4.38 5.62 29.81
CA ARG A 39 5.67 6.07 29.26
C ARG A 39 5.52 7.26 28.32
N PHE A 40 4.47 7.27 27.51
CA PHE A 40 4.20 8.31 26.52
C PHE A 40 2.86 8.98 26.85
N ALA A 41 2.92 10.27 27.20
CA ALA A 41 1.72 11.03 27.51
C ALA A 41 0.74 10.99 26.32
N PRO A 42 -0.48 10.44 26.51
CA PRO A 42 -1.41 10.28 25.42
C PRO A 42 -1.92 11.64 24.93
N THR A 43 -2.14 11.76 23.62
CA THR A 43 -2.69 12.95 22.98
C THR A 43 -3.90 12.57 22.10
N GLY A 44 -4.63 13.57 21.62
CA GLY A 44 -5.70 13.39 20.63
C GLY A 44 -6.77 12.35 21.01
N ALA A 45 -7.00 11.37 20.14
CA ALA A 45 -8.06 10.38 20.32
C ALA A 45 -7.76 9.41 21.46
N THR A 46 -6.50 9.01 21.63
CA THR A 46 -6.05 8.18 22.75
C THR A 46 -6.24 8.91 24.08
N ALA A 47 -5.95 10.21 24.18
CA ALA A 47 -6.13 10.97 25.42
C ALA A 47 -7.60 11.02 25.87
N LEU A 48 -8.52 11.24 24.92
CA LEU A 48 -9.95 11.30 25.20
C LEU A 48 -10.46 9.98 25.78
N ARG A 49 -10.06 8.85 25.19
CA ARG A 49 -10.45 7.52 25.69
C ARG A 49 -9.71 7.13 26.97
N TRP A 50 -8.46 7.58 27.13
CA TRP A 50 -7.65 7.30 28.31
C TRP A 50 -8.26 7.88 29.59
N ALA A 51 -8.85 9.08 29.55
CA ALA A 51 -9.44 9.71 30.73
C ALA A 51 -10.50 8.82 31.42
N ASP A 52 -11.39 8.21 30.65
CA ASP A 52 -12.43 7.31 31.16
C ASP A 52 -11.85 5.99 31.67
N VAL A 53 -10.83 5.48 30.98
CA VAL A 53 -10.12 4.24 31.34
C VAL A 53 -9.29 4.42 32.61
N GLU A 54 -8.63 5.56 32.79
CA GLU A 54 -7.85 5.91 33.98
C GLU A 54 -8.75 5.97 35.22
N GLN A 55 -9.92 6.60 35.10
CA GLN A 55 -10.92 6.61 36.17
C GLN A 55 -11.41 5.19 36.49
N SER A 56 -11.69 4.39 35.46
CA SER A 56 -12.11 2.99 35.63
C SER A 56 -11.02 2.13 36.29
N LEU A 57 -9.75 2.35 35.93
CA LEU A 57 -8.60 1.66 36.51
C LEU A 57 -8.43 2.02 37.99
N SER A 58 -8.52 3.30 38.35
CA SER A 58 -8.50 3.73 39.76
C SER A 58 -9.65 3.10 40.55
N GLN A 59 -10.85 3.09 39.98
CA GLN A 59 -12.03 2.52 40.60
C GLN A 59 -11.89 1.00 40.85
N LEU A 60 -11.26 0.26 39.92
CA LEU A 60 -10.97 -1.17 40.09
C LEU A 60 -10.05 -1.44 41.29
N TRP A 61 -8.99 -0.65 41.46
CA TRP A 61 -8.07 -0.77 42.59
C TRP A 61 -8.73 -0.39 43.92
N ASP A 62 -9.52 0.68 43.93
CA ASP A 62 -10.29 1.08 45.12
C ASP A 62 -11.32 0.01 45.51
N ASP A 63 -11.97 -0.61 44.54
CA ASP A 63 -12.93 -1.70 44.75
C ASP A 63 -12.26 -2.97 45.30
N LEU A 64 -11.07 -3.34 44.79
CA LEU A 64 -10.27 -4.43 45.35
C LEU A 64 -9.87 -4.14 46.81
N GLY A 65 -9.43 -2.90 47.09
CA GLY A 65 -9.09 -2.46 48.44
C GLY A 65 -10.28 -2.52 49.40
N ARG A 66 -11.47 -2.09 48.93
CA ARG A 66 -12.73 -2.24 49.65
C ARG A 66 -13.03 -3.70 49.95
N MET A 67 -13.02 -4.58 48.95
CA MET A 67 -13.32 -6.01 49.15
C MET A 67 -12.36 -6.67 50.14
N THR A 68 -11.06 -6.37 50.06
CA THR A 68 -10.05 -6.88 50.99
C THR A 68 -10.33 -6.41 52.43
N THR A 69 -10.67 -5.13 52.61
CA THR A 69 -11.02 -4.58 53.94
C THR A 69 -12.24 -5.27 54.55
N ILE A 70 -13.27 -5.55 53.73
CA ILE A 70 -14.49 -6.25 54.18
C ILE A 70 -14.16 -7.68 54.60
N LEU A 71 -13.33 -8.39 53.82
CA LEU A 71 -12.91 -9.75 54.15
C LEU A 71 -12.06 -9.81 55.41
N ASP A 72 -11.14 -8.87 55.60
CA ASP A 72 -10.31 -8.82 56.80
C ASP A 72 -11.15 -8.49 58.04
N ALA A 73 -12.14 -7.61 57.92
CA ALA A 73 -13.11 -7.35 58.98
C ALA A 73 -13.94 -8.61 59.32
N ALA A 74 -14.43 -9.34 58.32
CA ALA A 74 -15.15 -10.60 58.52
C ALA A 74 -14.28 -11.67 59.18
N ARG A 75 -13.01 -11.81 58.76
CA ARG A 75 -12.02 -12.73 59.36
C ARG A 75 -11.72 -12.34 60.81
N ALA A 76 -11.59 -11.05 61.11
CA ALA A 76 -11.34 -10.56 62.47
C ALA A 76 -12.53 -10.82 63.41
N VAL A 77 -13.78 -10.66 62.94
CA VAL A 77 -14.98 -11.03 63.70
C VAL A 77 -15.01 -12.55 63.93
N ARG A 78 -14.72 -13.35 62.89
CA ARG A 78 -14.70 -14.82 62.99
C ARG A 78 -13.62 -15.34 63.94
N ALA A 79 -12.45 -14.71 63.97
CA ALA A 79 -11.33 -15.06 64.86
C ALA A 79 -11.64 -14.74 66.34
N ARG A 80 -12.40 -13.67 66.61
CA ARG A 80 -12.83 -13.29 67.97
C ARG A 80 -13.88 -14.25 68.56
N GLY A 81 -14.79 -14.76 67.74
CA GLY A 81 -15.90 -15.63 68.17
C GLY A 81 -15.53 -17.09 68.52
N GLY A 82 -14.26 -17.50 68.39
CA GLY A 82 -13.76 -18.82 68.79
C GLY A 82 -14.52 -20.02 68.19
N THR A 83 -14.68 -21.10 68.97
CA THR A 83 -15.36 -22.35 68.55
C THR A 83 -16.89 -22.24 68.56
N ARG A 84 -17.48 -21.27 69.25
CA ARG A 84 -18.94 -21.05 69.33
C ARG A 84 -19.26 -19.58 69.13
N LEU A 85 -19.64 -19.23 67.92
CA LEU A 85 -20.17 -17.90 67.59
C LEU A 85 -21.47 -17.64 68.37
N ASP A 86 -21.66 -16.40 68.84
CA ASP A 86 -22.93 -15.93 69.37
C ASP A 86 -23.88 -15.47 68.24
N ASP A 87 -25.18 -15.33 68.53
CA ASP A 87 -26.19 -14.90 67.55
C ASP A 87 -26.03 -13.42 67.13
N ALA A 88 -25.39 -12.59 67.95
CA ALA A 88 -24.95 -11.25 67.54
C ALA A 88 -23.83 -11.31 66.48
N GLU A 89 -22.82 -12.16 66.71
CA GLU A 89 -21.68 -12.33 65.80
C GLU A 89 -22.10 -12.97 64.47
N ARG A 90 -23.01 -13.96 64.51
CA ARG A 90 -23.57 -14.55 63.29
C ARG A 90 -24.38 -13.54 62.46
N ARG A 91 -25.07 -12.59 63.10
CA ARG A 91 -25.80 -11.51 62.38
C ARG A 91 -24.81 -10.58 61.70
N GLU A 92 -23.80 -10.16 62.43
CA GLU A 92 -22.78 -9.26 61.89
C GLU A 92 -22.00 -9.89 60.73
N LEU A 93 -21.62 -11.17 60.84
CA LEU A 93 -20.95 -11.90 59.75
C LEU A 93 -21.87 -12.10 58.54
N THR A 94 -23.16 -12.39 58.77
CA THR A 94 -24.13 -12.49 57.66
C THR A 94 -24.30 -11.14 56.95
N ARG A 95 -24.33 -10.04 57.72
CA ARG A 95 -24.42 -8.66 57.20
C ARG A 95 -23.19 -8.29 56.36
N LEU A 96 -21.99 -8.54 56.88
CA LEU A 96 -20.74 -8.25 56.16
C LEU A 96 -20.58 -9.06 54.87
N LEU A 97 -20.96 -10.34 54.89
CA LEU A 97 -20.72 -11.25 53.76
C LEU A 97 -21.83 -11.23 52.69
N ARG A 98 -23.09 -10.96 53.06
CA ARG A 98 -24.24 -11.08 52.15
C ARG A 98 -25.05 -9.81 51.97
N GLU A 99 -25.01 -8.89 52.91
CA GLU A 99 -25.79 -7.65 52.82
C GLU A 99 -24.94 -6.49 52.30
N ARG A 100 -25.61 -5.41 51.93
CA ARG A 100 -25.01 -4.14 51.54
C ARG A 100 -24.55 -3.40 52.78
N SER A 101 -23.44 -3.85 53.33
CA SER A 101 -22.98 -3.46 54.66
C SER A 101 -22.06 -2.25 54.67
N HIS A 102 -21.57 -1.81 53.51
CA HIS A 102 -20.59 -0.73 53.38
C HIS A 102 -21.12 0.46 52.59
N GLU A 103 -20.94 1.64 53.18
CA GLU A 103 -21.27 2.93 52.58
C GLU A 103 -20.29 3.28 51.46
N VAL A 104 -20.80 3.37 50.23
CA VAL A 104 -20.08 3.65 48.97
C VAL A 104 -20.02 5.14 48.70
N SER A 105 -21.10 5.86 49.00
CA SER A 105 -21.23 7.29 48.69
C SER A 105 -22.19 7.94 49.66
N ARG A 106 -21.81 9.12 50.15
CA ARG A 106 -22.65 10.00 50.96
C ARG A 106 -22.83 11.33 50.24
N GLN A 107 -24.01 11.57 49.72
CA GLN A 107 -24.31 12.83 49.02
C GLN A 107 -25.33 13.64 49.79
N ARG A 108 -25.05 14.94 49.99
CA ARG A 108 -26.06 15.84 50.54
C ARG A 108 -27.20 15.98 49.55
N ILE A 109 -28.41 15.63 49.97
CA ILE A 109 -29.61 15.83 49.19
C ILE A 109 -29.85 17.34 49.07
N PRO A 110 -29.96 17.93 47.87
CA PRO A 110 -30.28 19.34 47.70
C PRO A 110 -31.55 19.73 48.45
N LEU A 111 -31.60 20.94 49.05
CA LEU A 111 -32.72 21.40 49.88
C LEU A 111 -34.10 21.27 49.20
N ALA A 112 -34.16 21.46 47.88
CA ALA A 112 -35.37 21.34 47.07
C ALA A 112 -35.96 19.91 47.02
N GLN A 113 -35.15 18.89 47.31
CA GLN A 113 -35.53 17.47 47.31
C GLN A 113 -35.69 16.91 48.73
N ARG A 114 -35.56 17.75 49.77
CA ARG A 114 -35.70 17.34 51.18
C ARG A 114 -37.16 17.44 51.63
N THR A 115 -37.61 16.48 52.41
CA THR A 115 -38.84 16.59 53.21
C THR A 115 -38.52 17.14 54.59
N LEU A 116 -39.46 17.85 55.23
CA LEU A 116 -39.29 18.51 56.54
C LEU A 116 -38.79 17.60 57.67
N ALA A 117 -38.98 16.28 57.55
CA ALA A 117 -38.49 15.27 58.48
C ALA A 117 -37.64 14.16 57.79
N GLY A 118 -37.22 14.38 56.55
CA GLY A 118 -36.43 13.42 55.77
C GLY A 118 -34.93 13.51 56.01
N PRO A 119 -34.16 12.47 55.66
CA PRO A 119 -32.71 12.49 55.76
C PRO A 119 -32.12 13.57 54.85
N GLY A 120 -31.08 14.28 55.33
CA GLY A 120 -30.39 15.33 54.58
C GLY A 120 -29.30 14.80 53.64
N GLU A 121 -29.02 13.51 53.70
CA GLU A 121 -27.96 12.80 52.98
C GLU A 121 -28.53 11.50 52.40
N SER A 122 -28.15 11.18 51.17
CA SER A 122 -28.37 9.87 50.56
C SER A 122 -27.10 9.06 50.76
N VAL A 123 -27.24 7.87 51.34
CA VAL A 123 -26.14 6.93 51.57
C VAL A 123 -26.36 5.70 50.71
N GLU A 124 -25.48 5.47 49.75
CA GLU A 124 -25.49 4.25 48.95
C GLU A 124 -24.67 3.18 49.65
N TYR A 125 -25.25 1.99 49.79
CA TYR A 125 -24.55 0.84 50.37
C TYR A 125 -24.25 -0.21 49.29
N ALA A 126 -23.05 -0.78 49.28
CA ALA A 126 -22.69 -1.94 48.46
C ALA A 126 -22.12 -3.06 49.33
N GLY A 127 -22.37 -4.30 48.91
CA GLY A 127 -21.75 -5.49 49.45
C GLY A 127 -20.54 -5.96 48.63
N LEU A 128 -19.95 -7.08 49.05
CA LEU A 128 -18.91 -7.78 48.29
C LEU A 128 -19.40 -8.16 46.89
N ALA A 129 -20.63 -8.68 46.76
CA ALA A 129 -21.18 -9.10 45.48
C ALA A 129 -21.39 -7.92 44.50
N ASP A 130 -21.97 -6.81 44.98
CA ASP A 130 -22.18 -5.62 44.12
C ASP A 130 -20.83 -5.03 43.66
N THR A 131 -19.80 -5.09 44.51
CA THR A 131 -18.44 -4.61 44.17
C THR A 131 -17.77 -5.53 43.17
N ALA A 132 -17.86 -6.84 43.36
CA ALA A 132 -17.38 -7.84 42.41
C ALA A 132 -18.03 -7.68 41.03
N ASP A 133 -19.35 -7.46 40.96
CA ASP A 133 -20.08 -7.27 39.71
C ASP A 133 -19.69 -5.96 39.01
N ARG A 134 -19.49 -4.88 39.78
CA ARG A 134 -18.97 -3.62 39.24
C ARG A 134 -17.56 -3.78 38.67
N MET A 135 -16.67 -4.50 39.36
CA MET A 135 -15.33 -4.80 38.85
C MET A 135 -15.37 -5.63 37.56
N ARG A 136 -16.22 -6.67 37.53
CA ARG A 136 -16.43 -7.49 36.31
C ARG A 136 -16.96 -6.68 35.13
N ALA A 137 -17.77 -5.65 35.38
CA ALA A 137 -18.28 -4.78 34.33
C ALA A 137 -17.26 -3.73 33.87
N ALA A 138 -16.42 -3.23 34.78
CA ALA A 138 -15.42 -2.21 34.48
C ALA A 138 -14.15 -2.76 33.80
N TYR A 139 -13.84 -4.05 33.99
CA TYR A 139 -12.62 -4.67 33.46
C TYR A 139 -12.57 -4.79 31.92
N PRO A 140 -13.60 -5.27 31.20
CA PRO A 140 -13.51 -5.48 29.75
C PRO A 140 -13.20 -4.21 28.92
N PRO A 141 -13.82 -3.04 29.18
CA PRO A 141 -13.49 -1.81 28.46
C PRO A 141 -12.04 -1.36 28.66
N VAL A 142 -11.47 -1.58 29.85
CA VAL A 142 -10.07 -1.26 30.14
C VAL A 142 -9.16 -2.13 29.29
N ILE A 143 -9.38 -3.45 29.26
CA ILE A 143 -8.51 -4.35 28.48
C ILE A 143 -8.65 -4.13 26.98
N GLU A 144 -9.86 -3.90 26.48
CA GLU A 144 -10.11 -3.60 25.06
C GLU A 144 -9.33 -2.35 24.62
N PHE A 145 -9.30 -1.30 25.45
CA PHE A 145 -8.52 -0.11 25.18
C PHE A 145 -7.01 -0.42 25.12
N LEU A 146 -6.49 -1.17 26.10
CA LEU A 146 -5.06 -1.48 26.17
C LEU A 146 -4.62 -2.39 25.02
N ASP A 147 -5.43 -3.37 24.64
CA ASP A 147 -5.20 -4.27 23.50
C ASP A 147 -5.23 -3.51 22.17
N ALA A 148 -6.13 -2.55 22.01
CA ALA A 148 -6.19 -1.71 20.81
C ALA A 148 -4.90 -0.88 20.64
N VAL A 149 -4.37 -0.32 21.73
CA VAL A 149 -3.08 0.40 21.74
C VAL A 149 -1.94 -0.52 21.33
N VAL A 150 -1.85 -1.71 21.94
CA VAL A 150 -0.79 -2.69 21.62
C VAL A 150 -0.89 -3.13 20.16
N THR A 151 -2.08 -3.44 19.67
CA THR A 151 -2.31 -3.89 18.29
C THR A 151 -1.75 -2.91 17.28
N ILE A 152 -2.05 -1.61 17.42
CA ILE A 152 -1.54 -0.58 16.50
C ILE A 152 -0.03 -0.44 16.62
N ASN A 153 0.51 -0.37 17.84
CA ASN A 153 1.95 -0.21 18.05
C ASN A 153 2.76 -1.37 17.47
N THR A 154 2.30 -2.61 17.70
CA THR A 154 2.92 -3.81 17.13
C THR A 154 2.82 -3.80 15.61
N LEU A 155 1.69 -3.37 15.05
CA LEU A 155 1.53 -3.24 13.60
C LEU A 155 2.51 -2.23 13.00
N VAL A 156 2.60 -1.03 13.59
CA VAL A 156 3.54 0.02 13.13
C VAL A 156 4.99 -0.49 13.18
N ALA A 157 5.39 -1.12 14.29
CA ALA A 157 6.72 -1.68 14.44
C ALA A 157 7.01 -2.76 13.39
N ALA A 158 6.08 -3.70 13.20
CA ALA A 158 6.22 -4.79 12.23
C ALA A 158 6.32 -4.28 10.78
N ARG A 159 5.57 -3.23 10.43
CA ARG A 159 5.56 -2.66 9.07
C ARG A 159 6.75 -1.77 8.78
N LEU A 160 7.31 -1.10 9.79
CA LEU A 160 8.50 -0.26 9.63
C LEU A 160 9.82 -1.03 9.75
N ALA A 161 9.83 -2.18 10.43
CA ALA A 161 11.07 -2.95 10.66
C ALA A 161 11.87 -3.24 9.37
N PRO A 162 11.27 -3.72 8.25
CA PRO A 162 12.05 -3.97 7.03
C PRO A 162 12.65 -2.69 6.43
N ALA A 163 11.96 -1.56 6.54
CA ALA A 163 12.46 -0.28 6.07
C ALA A 163 13.63 0.22 6.93
N GLN A 164 13.56 0.04 8.25
CA GLN A 164 14.63 0.39 9.18
C GLN A 164 15.87 -0.48 8.97
N GLU A 165 15.73 -1.79 8.85
CA GLU A 165 16.86 -2.71 8.59
C GLU A 165 17.65 -2.33 7.33
N ARG A 166 16.97 -1.90 6.26
CA ARG A 166 17.61 -1.44 5.02
C ARG A 166 18.36 -0.13 5.23
N LEU A 167 17.77 0.81 5.96
CA LEU A 167 18.41 2.08 6.27
C LEU A 167 19.66 1.87 7.12
N ASP A 168 19.59 0.99 8.11
CA ASP A 168 20.71 0.62 8.97
C ASP A 168 21.83 -0.05 8.17
N ALA A 169 21.49 -1.00 7.30
CA ALA A 169 22.45 -1.66 6.41
C ALA A 169 23.14 -0.66 5.46
N ALA A 170 22.44 0.40 5.05
CA ALA A 170 22.98 1.47 4.23
C ALA A 170 23.70 2.57 5.04
N GLY A 171 23.63 2.55 6.38
CA GLY A 171 24.10 3.64 7.22
C GLY A 171 23.39 4.98 6.94
N ALA A 172 22.18 4.93 6.40
CA ALA A 172 21.44 6.08 5.91
C ALA A 172 20.37 6.53 6.91
N THR A 173 20.13 7.84 6.98
CA THR A 173 19.03 8.38 7.79
C THR A 173 17.71 8.22 7.03
N GLY A 174 16.70 7.68 7.71
CA GLY A 174 15.38 7.47 7.14
C GLY A 174 14.62 8.75 6.81
N PRO A 175 13.56 8.65 5.98
CA PRO A 175 12.61 9.73 5.77
C PRO A 175 11.98 10.20 7.10
N LYS A 176 11.64 11.49 7.20
CA LYS A 176 11.06 12.08 8.43
C LYS A 176 9.73 11.42 8.81
N GLU A 177 9.02 10.93 7.79
CA GLU A 177 7.77 10.20 7.84
C GLU A 177 7.85 8.97 8.76
N ILE A 178 9.03 8.33 8.89
CA ILE A 178 9.25 7.24 9.87
C ILE A 178 9.14 7.79 11.29
N ALA A 179 9.88 8.87 11.59
CA ALA A 179 9.87 9.47 12.92
C ALA A 179 8.49 10.05 13.28
N GLU A 180 7.79 10.61 12.30
CA GLU A 180 6.41 11.08 12.46
C GLU A 180 5.45 9.95 12.78
N LEU A 181 5.49 8.83 12.04
CA LEU A 181 4.64 7.67 12.30
C LEU A 181 4.95 7.03 13.65
N LEU A 182 6.23 6.91 14.02
CA LEU A 182 6.65 6.41 15.34
C LEU A 182 6.18 7.33 16.48
N THR A 183 6.28 8.66 16.31
CA THR A 183 5.82 9.63 17.31
C THR A 183 4.31 9.58 17.46
N LEU A 184 3.58 9.46 16.35
CA LEU A 184 2.13 9.33 16.36
C LEU A 184 1.70 8.01 17.01
N SER A 185 2.34 6.90 16.69
CA SER A 185 2.11 5.61 17.35
C SER A 185 2.41 5.68 18.86
N ALA A 186 3.46 6.42 19.24
CA ALA A 186 3.82 6.59 20.65
C ALA A 186 2.77 7.40 21.43
N THR A 187 2.21 8.45 20.85
CA THR A 187 1.40 9.44 21.59
C THR A 187 -0.11 9.37 21.31
N ASP A 188 -0.54 8.94 20.13
CA ASP A 188 -1.95 8.80 19.74
C ASP A 188 -2.17 7.57 18.82
N PRO A 189 -1.91 6.35 19.31
CA PRO A 189 -2.09 5.13 18.53
C PRO A 189 -3.55 4.91 18.10
N LEU A 190 -4.54 5.40 18.84
CA LEU A 190 -5.96 5.17 18.52
C LEU A 190 -6.49 6.12 17.45
N ALA A 191 -5.73 7.15 17.06
CA ALA A 191 -6.00 7.91 15.84
C ALA A 191 -5.64 7.15 14.56
N LEU A 192 -4.86 6.06 14.68
CA LEU A 192 -4.46 5.23 13.53
C LEU A 192 -5.39 4.04 13.38
N THR A 193 -5.85 3.82 12.15
CA THR A 193 -6.48 2.56 11.76
C THR A 193 -5.45 1.63 11.14
N GLY A 194 -5.72 0.32 11.13
CA GLY A 194 -4.84 -0.65 10.48
C GLY A 194 -4.56 -0.31 9.02
N GLU A 195 -5.60 0.07 8.26
CA GLU A 195 -5.45 0.49 6.86
C GLU A 195 -4.56 1.73 6.69
N GLU A 196 -4.67 2.70 7.60
CA GLU A 196 -3.85 3.91 7.55
C GLU A 196 -2.37 3.61 7.85
N VAL A 197 -2.10 2.69 8.78
CA VAL A 197 -0.74 2.21 9.07
C VAL A 197 -0.15 1.51 7.84
N GLU A 198 -0.89 0.59 7.22
CA GLU A 198 -0.46 -0.10 5.99
C GLU A 198 -0.16 0.88 4.87
N ARG A 199 -1.05 1.85 4.66
CA ARG A 199 -0.90 2.87 3.61
C ARG A 199 0.34 3.74 3.82
N ARG A 200 0.55 4.24 5.05
CA ARG A 200 1.70 5.10 5.38
C ARG A 200 3.01 4.32 5.35
N ALA A 201 3.06 3.14 5.98
CA ALA A 201 4.26 2.31 5.99
C ALA A 201 4.61 1.83 4.57
N GLY A 202 3.63 1.44 3.76
CA GLY A 202 3.84 1.08 2.36
C GLY A 202 4.32 2.24 1.49
N ALA A 203 3.92 3.49 1.78
CA ALA A 203 4.45 4.66 1.11
C ALA A 203 5.92 4.92 1.49
N ILE A 204 6.26 4.79 2.78
CA ILE A 204 7.65 4.89 3.26
C ILE A 204 8.51 3.81 2.60
N ALA A 205 8.04 2.56 2.57
CA ALA A 205 8.76 1.44 1.97
C ALA A 205 9.06 1.68 0.49
N ARG A 206 8.07 2.12 -0.30
CA ARG A 206 8.30 2.46 -1.72
C ARG A 206 9.37 3.51 -1.92
N VAL A 207 9.34 4.60 -1.14
CA VAL A 207 10.34 5.67 -1.26
C VAL A 207 11.75 5.14 -0.96
N ILE A 208 11.88 4.25 0.02
CA ILE A 208 13.15 3.61 0.35
C ILE A 208 13.57 2.65 -0.77
N ASP A 209 12.66 1.80 -1.26
CA ASP A 209 12.94 0.83 -2.31
C ASP A 209 13.36 1.51 -3.62
N GLU A 210 12.68 2.58 -4.02
CA GLU A 210 13.03 3.41 -5.19
C GLU A 210 14.45 3.96 -5.05
N ARG A 211 14.76 4.60 -3.91
CA ARG A 211 16.10 5.15 -3.65
C ARG A 211 17.18 4.07 -3.57
N SER A 212 16.88 2.93 -2.95
CA SER A 212 17.80 1.80 -2.87
C SER A 212 18.09 1.22 -4.25
N ALA A 213 17.07 1.12 -5.12
CA ALA A 213 17.25 0.66 -6.49
C ALA A 213 18.09 1.63 -7.32
N GLU A 214 17.85 2.94 -7.21
CA GLU A 214 18.65 3.98 -7.88
C GLU A 214 20.12 3.90 -7.47
N LEU A 215 20.39 3.81 -6.16
CA LEU A 215 21.76 3.69 -5.63
C LEU A 215 22.43 2.38 -6.07
N ALA A 216 21.69 1.27 -6.11
CA ALA A 216 22.20 -0.01 -6.58
C ALA A 216 22.55 0.03 -8.07
N GLU A 217 21.74 0.68 -8.91
CA GLU A 217 22.04 0.90 -10.32
C GLU A 217 23.30 1.73 -10.49
N HIS A 218 23.45 2.82 -9.72
CA HIS A 218 24.66 3.65 -9.77
C HIS A 218 25.90 2.90 -9.29
N ALA A 219 25.77 2.09 -8.23
CA ALA A 219 26.86 1.25 -7.74
C ALA A 219 27.29 0.21 -8.79
N ALA A 220 26.33 -0.40 -9.50
CA ALA A 220 26.62 -1.33 -10.60
C ALA A 220 27.33 -0.62 -11.77
N LEU A 221 26.88 0.59 -12.13
CA LEU A 221 27.55 1.40 -13.16
C LEU A 221 28.99 1.77 -12.77
N LEU A 222 29.25 2.03 -11.48
CA LEU A 222 30.60 2.33 -10.99
C LEU A 222 31.49 1.09 -10.96
N ALA A 223 30.94 -0.06 -10.58
CA ALA A 223 31.69 -1.32 -10.50
C ALA A 223 32.29 -1.71 -11.87
N ASP A 224 31.51 -1.55 -12.94
CA ASP A 224 31.90 -1.93 -14.30
C ASP A 224 31.99 -0.72 -15.26
N TRP A 225 32.43 0.43 -14.74
CA TRP A 225 32.40 1.70 -15.49
C TRP A 225 33.02 1.66 -16.90
N PRO A 226 34.22 1.08 -17.12
CA PRO A 226 34.81 1.03 -18.46
C PRO A 226 33.96 0.24 -19.46
N ASP A 227 33.35 -0.84 -19.00
CA ASP A 227 32.52 -1.72 -19.82
C ASP A 227 31.15 -1.09 -20.12
N GLU A 228 30.55 -0.39 -19.15
CA GLU A 228 29.31 0.37 -19.34
C GLU A 228 29.50 1.54 -20.33
N LEU A 229 30.65 2.22 -20.29
CA LEU A 229 31.00 3.22 -21.30
C LEU A 229 31.16 2.57 -22.68
N ALA A 230 31.86 1.43 -22.79
CA ALA A 230 32.02 0.72 -24.05
C ALA A 230 30.67 0.28 -24.64
N ARG A 231 29.78 -0.28 -23.82
CA ARG A 231 28.39 -0.64 -24.21
C ARG A 231 27.61 0.58 -24.71
N THR A 232 27.76 1.73 -24.05
CA THR A 232 27.07 2.97 -24.46
C THR A 232 27.61 3.53 -25.78
N ARG A 233 28.93 3.40 -26.04
CA ARG A 233 29.52 3.76 -27.34
C ARG A 233 28.95 2.91 -28.48
N VAL A 234 28.84 1.59 -28.27
CA VAL A 234 28.22 0.69 -29.26
C VAL A 234 26.80 1.13 -29.61
N ARG A 235 25.99 1.49 -28.61
CA ARG A 235 24.63 2.03 -28.85
C ARG A 235 24.62 3.36 -29.62
N CYS A 236 25.62 4.22 -29.39
CA CYS A 236 25.77 5.46 -30.14
C CYS A 236 26.14 5.18 -31.61
N ASP A 237 26.93 4.14 -31.87
CA ASP A 237 27.25 3.69 -33.23
C ASP A 237 26.01 3.08 -33.93
N GLU A 238 25.19 2.31 -33.22
CA GLU A 238 23.90 1.83 -33.71
C GLU A 238 22.96 2.98 -34.11
N LEU A 239 22.89 4.03 -33.29
CA LEU A 239 22.12 5.25 -33.59
C LEU A 239 22.61 5.94 -34.87
N ARG A 240 23.93 6.09 -35.02
CA ARG A 240 24.53 6.67 -36.23
C ARG A 240 24.11 5.88 -37.47
N ASP A 241 24.24 4.56 -37.41
CA ASP A 241 23.95 3.68 -38.53
C ASP A 241 22.45 3.70 -38.87
N ALA A 242 21.56 3.71 -37.86
CA ALA A 242 20.12 3.84 -38.04
C ALA A 242 19.74 5.18 -38.67
N THR A 243 20.33 6.29 -38.21
CA THR A 243 20.06 7.63 -38.76
C THR A 243 20.50 7.75 -40.21
N GLN A 244 21.65 7.16 -40.56
CA GLN A 244 22.12 7.10 -41.95
C GLN A 244 21.19 6.26 -42.83
N ARG A 245 20.77 5.07 -42.37
CA ARG A 245 19.82 4.22 -43.10
C ARG A 245 18.47 4.90 -43.30
N ALA A 246 17.90 5.49 -42.25
CA ALA A 246 16.65 6.24 -42.31
C ALA A 246 16.74 7.36 -43.35
N THR A 247 17.83 8.11 -43.37
CA THR A 247 18.06 9.18 -44.36
C THR A 247 18.13 8.65 -45.79
N GLN A 248 18.85 7.54 -46.02
CA GLN A 248 18.98 6.92 -47.34
C GLN A 248 17.65 6.37 -47.86
N ILE A 249 16.91 5.63 -47.00
CA ILE A 249 15.62 5.03 -47.34
C ILE A 249 14.58 6.12 -47.58
N ARG A 250 14.57 7.18 -46.77
CA ARG A 250 13.71 8.36 -46.98
C ARG A 250 13.97 9.00 -48.35
N ALA A 251 15.21 9.35 -48.65
CA ALA A 251 15.57 9.96 -49.93
C ALA A 251 15.14 9.07 -51.11
N ARG A 252 15.32 7.75 -50.97
CA ARG A 252 14.87 6.79 -51.97
C ARG A 252 13.35 6.73 -52.10
N ALA A 253 12.62 6.72 -50.99
CA ALA A 253 11.16 6.73 -50.98
C ALA A 253 10.60 7.99 -51.66
N GLU A 254 11.13 9.16 -51.34
CA GLU A 254 10.73 10.45 -51.94
C GLU A 254 11.06 10.53 -53.44
N GLU A 255 12.15 9.89 -53.89
CA GLU A 255 12.49 9.80 -55.32
C GLU A 255 11.49 8.93 -56.11
N VAL A 256 11.09 7.79 -55.53
CA VAL A 256 10.36 6.75 -56.29
C VAL A 256 8.87 6.67 -55.99
N VAL A 257 8.40 7.28 -54.91
CA VAL A 257 7.01 7.25 -54.45
C VAL A 257 6.48 8.67 -54.31
N LEU A 258 5.27 8.90 -54.81
CA LEU A 258 4.57 10.16 -54.59
C LEU A 258 4.04 10.15 -53.16
N THR A 259 4.71 10.88 -52.27
CA THR A 259 4.38 10.99 -50.85
C THR A 259 4.33 12.46 -50.42
N ALA A 260 3.64 12.72 -49.31
CA ALA A 260 3.87 13.95 -48.56
C ALA A 260 5.32 13.94 -48.00
N PRO A 261 5.90 15.12 -47.69
CA PRO A 261 7.22 15.20 -47.09
C PRO A 261 7.32 14.29 -45.87
N LEU A 262 8.31 13.40 -45.86
CA LEU A 262 8.55 12.52 -44.73
C LEU A 262 9.20 13.31 -43.58
N PRO A 263 9.04 12.86 -42.32
CA PRO A 263 9.65 13.54 -41.19
C PRO A 263 11.16 13.73 -41.36
N VAL A 264 11.64 14.93 -41.05
CA VAL A 264 13.07 15.25 -41.01
C VAL A 264 13.39 15.68 -39.59
N ARG A 265 14.18 14.86 -38.90
CA ARG A 265 14.69 15.16 -37.56
C ARG A 265 16.14 15.63 -37.67
N THR A 266 16.52 16.56 -36.80
CA THR A 266 17.92 16.93 -36.62
C THR A 266 18.66 15.74 -36.04
N ASP A 267 19.80 15.39 -36.63
CA ASP A 267 20.64 14.29 -36.17
C ASP A 267 21.26 14.63 -34.80
N PRO A 268 20.83 13.97 -33.70
CA PRO A 268 21.37 14.24 -32.37
C PRO A 268 22.70 13.51 -32.12
N GLU A 269 23.08 12.59 -33.00
CA GLU A 269 24.19 11.66 -32.81
C GLU A 269 25.53 12.38 -32.57
N PRO A 270 25.95 13.37 -33.38
CA PRO A 270 27.25 14.02 -33.18
C PRO A 270 27.37 14.72 -31.82
N GLN A 271 26.26 15.31 -31.34
CA GLN A 271 26.21 15.95 -30.03
C GLN A 271 26.29 14.90 -28.91
N LEU A 272 25.50 13.82 -29.01
CA LEU A 272 25.48 12.75 -28.02
C LEU A 272 26.83 12.03 -27.92
N ARG A 273 27.52 11.79 -29.05
CA ARG A 273 28.88 11.23 -29.07
C ARG A 273 29.89 12.15 -28.40
N ALA A 274 29.84 13.45 -28.69
CA ALA A 274 30.74 14.41 -28.04
C ALA A 274 30.52 14.49 -26.52
N GLU A 275 29.26 14.44 -26.06
CA GLU A 275 28.94 14.38 -24.63
C GLU A 275 29.45 13.07 -23.99
N LEU A 276 29.30 11.93 -24.67
CA LEU A 276 29.79 10.62 -24.21
C LEU A 276 31.32 10.57 -24.12
N ASP A 277 32.02 11.09 -25.13
CA ASP A 277 33.49 11.15 -25.15
C ASP A 277 34.04 12.17 -24.13
N GLY A 278 33.23 13.17 -23.76
CA GLY A 278 33.53 14.12 -22.70
C GLY A 278 33.46 13.54 -21.27
N LEU A 279 32.89 12.34 -21.08
CA LEU A 279 32.83 11.66 -19.78
C LEU A 279 34.18 11.06 -19.39
N THR A 280 35.10 11.91 -18.94
CA THR A 280 36.46 11.51 -18.50
C THR A 280 36.50 10.96 -17.08
N ALA A 281 35.60 11.40 -16.21
CA ALA A 281 35.45 10.91 -14.84
C ALA A 281 34.17 10.08 -14.68
N ALA A 282 34.19 9.13 -13.73
CA ALA A 282 33.04 8.28 -13.45
C ALA A 282 31.85 9.11 -12.95
N ASN A 283 30.78 9.10 -13.74
CA ASN A 283 29.54 9.83 -13.44
C ASN A 283 28.32 9.00 -13.88
N PRO A 284 27.80 8.13 -13.01
CA PRO A 284 26.66 7.25 -13.30
C PRO A 284 25.41 7.99 -13.76
N LEU A 285 25.10 9.12 -13.11
CA LEU A 285 23.94 9.96 -13.43
C LEU A 285 24.02 10.51 -14.86
N ALA A 286 25.19 11.05 -15.24
CA ALA A 286 25.39 11.58 -16.58
C ALA A 286 25.32 10.47 -17.64
N LEU A 287 25.91 9.30 -17.37
CA LEU A 287 25.86 8.17 -18.28
C LEU A 287 24.43 7.62 -18.45
N GLN A 288 23.65 7.51 -17.37
CA GLN A 288 22.26 7.08 -17.41
C GLN A 288 21.41 8.05 -18.25
N ALA A 289 21.54 9.36 -18.02
CA ALA A 289 20.85 10.38 -18.80
C ALA A 289 21.21 10.32 -20.30
N LEU A 290 22.48 10.10 -20.63
CA LEU A 290 22.93 9.91 -22.01
C LEU A 290 22.35 8.64 -22.64
N ARG A 291 22.35 7.52 -21.92
CA ARG A 291 21.75 6.24 -22.38
C ARG A 291 20.28 6.40 -22.73
N HIS A 292 19.51 7.11 -21.91
CA HIS A 292 18.09 7.38 -22.20
C HIS A 292 17.91 8.21 -23.47
N ARG A 293 18.71 9.27 -23.65
CA ARG A 293 18.66 10.12 -24.85
C ARG A 293 19.08 9.37 -26.11
N ILE A 294 20.13 8.53 -26.05
CA ILE A 294 20.57 7.68 -27.15
C ILE A 294 19.47 6.68 -27.53
N SER A 295 18.84 6.03 -26.54
CA SER A 295 17.74 5.08 -26.80
C SER A 295 16.56 5.77 -27.47
N ALA A 296 16.09 6.91 -26.94
CA ALA A 296 14.98 7.64 -27.52
C ALA A 296 15.27 8.12 -28.96
N ALA A 297 16.51 8.56 -29.23
CA ALA A 297 16.93 8.93 -30.57
C ALA A 297 16.99 7.73 -31.53
N LEU A 298 17.45 6.57 -31.04
CA LEU A 298 17.52 5.34 -31.82
C LEU A 298 16.12 4.86 -32.20
N ASP A 299 15.19 4.84 -31.24
CA ASP A 299 13.79 4.47 -31.48
C ASP A 299 13.16 5.38 -32.53
N ALA A 300 13.37 6.71 -32.42
CA ALA A 300 12.89 7.66 -33.41
C ALA A 300 13.48 7.43 -34.81
N ALA A 301 14.78 7.15 -34.92
CA ALA A 301 15.44 6.87 -36.19
C ALA A 301 14.91 5.58 -36.83
N LEU A 302 14.65 4.53 -36.03
CA LEU A 302 14.07 3.28 -36.49
C LEU A 302 12.62 3.46 -36.96
N GLU A 303 11.82 4.28 -36.27
CA GLU A 303 10.46 4.64 -36.71
C GLU A 303 10.47 5.36 -38.07
N ASP A 304 11.40 6.31 -38.27
CA ASP A 304 11.55 7.01 -39.56
C ASP A 304 11.97 6.05 -40.68
N GLU A 305 12.91 5.15 -40.38
CA GLU A 305 13.36 4.10 -41.30
C GLU A 305 12.16 3.24 -41.73
N GLN A 306 11.37 2.74 -40.77
CA GLN A 306 10.21 1.89 -41.02
C GLN A 306 9.13 2.59 -41.85
N LEU A 307 8.84 3.86 -41.56
CA LEU A 307 7.85 4.64 -42.30
C LEU A 307 8.25 4.78 -43.78
N ALA A 308 9.51 5.14 -44.04
CA ALA A 308 10.01 5.29 -45.39
C ALA A 308 10.10 3.94 -46.13
N GLN A 309 10.59 2.90 -45.45
CA GLN A 309 10.70 1.55 -46.00
C GLN A 309 9.32 0.98 -46.37
N GLY A 310 8.30 1.23 -45.54
CA GLY A 310 6.92 0.78 -45.80
C GLY A 310 6.35 1.30 -47.13
N LEU A 311 6.75 2.48 -47.59
CA LEU A 311 6.34 3.00 -48.91
C LEU A 311 6.98 2.22 -50.06
N LEU A 312 8.26 1.88 -49.93
CA LEU A 312 9.00 1.09 -50.91
C LEU A 312 8.49 -0.36 -50.97
N ASP A 313 8.22 -0.95 -49.81
CA ASP A 313 7.67 -2.29 -49.68
C ASP A 313 6.27 -2.34 -50.30
N ARG A 314 5.43 -1.35 -50.01
CA ARG A 314 4.10 -1.25 -50.61
C ARG A 314 4.15 -1.17 -52.13
N ARG A 315 5.11 -0.43 -52.69
CA ARG A 315 5.33 -0.38 -54.14
C ARG A 315 5.71 -1.74 -54.70
N THR A 316 6.61 -2.46 -54.01
CA THR A 316 7.05 -3.81 -54.40
C THR A 316 5.91 -4.82 -54.32
N GLU A 317 5.10 -4.77 -53.26
CA GLU A 317 3.91 -5.59 -53.08
C GLU A 317 2.89 -5.37 -54.22
N LEU A 318 2.58 -4.11 -54.54
CA LEU A 318 1.66 -3.78 -55.63
C LEU A 318 2.16 -4.31 -56.98
N LYS A 319 3.46 -4.20 -57.25
CA LYS A 319 4.08 -4.79 -58.44
C LYS A 319 3.88 -6.32 -58.47
N GLY A 320 4.18 -7.01 -57.37
CA GLY A 320 4.01 -8.46 -57.26
C GLY A 320 2.55 -8.91 -57.44
N ARG A 321 1.60 -8.16 -56.86
CA ARG A 321 0.16 -8.43 -57.01
C ARG A 321 -0.30 -8.30 -58.46
N LEU A 322 0.13 -7.26 -59.16
CA LEU A 322 -0.19 -7.10 -60.58
C LEU A 322 0.35 -8.28 -61.41
N THR A 323 1.61 -8.66 -61.20
CA THR A 323 2.21 -9.83 -61.87
C THR A 323 1.43 -11.12 -61.59
N ALA A 324 0.98 -11.33 -60.35
CA ALA A 324 0.18 -12.50 -60.00
C ALA A 324 -1.19 -12.52 -60.69
N TYR A 325 -1.88 -11.38 -60.78
CA TYR A 325 -3.16 -11.29 -61.50
C TYR A 325 -2.99 -11.46 -63.02
N GLN A 326 -1.90 -10.95 -63.59
CA GLN A 326 -1.55 -11.17 -65.01
C GLN A 326 -1.30 -12.66 -65.29
N ALA A 327 -0.54 -13.34 -64.44
CA ALA A 327 -0.33 -14.78 -64.56
C ALA A 327 -1.64 -15.58 -64.42
N LYS A 328 -2.53 -15.17 -63.49
CA LYS A 328 -3.87 -15.78 -63.33
C LYS A 328 -4.72 -15.61 -64.59
N ALA A 329 -4.73 -14.41 -65.18
CA ALA A 329 -5.45 -14.14 -66.42
C ALA A 329 -4.94 -15.02 -67.58
N ALA A 330 -3.62 -15.13 -67.74
CA ALA A 330 -3.00 -16.00 -68.74
C ALA A 330 -3.40 -17.47 -68.57
N ARG A 331 -3.36 -18.00 -67.33
CA ARG A 331 -3.76 -19.39 -67.03
C ARG A 331 -5.24 -19.66 -67.33
N LEU A 332 -6.10 -18.65 -67.23
CA LEU A 332 -7.53 -18.76 -67.56
C LEU A 332 -7.81 -18.57 -69.06
N GLY A 333 -6.78 -18.40 -69.91
CA GLY A 333 -6.93 -18.13 -71.34
C GLY A 333 -7.46 -16.72 -71.64
N LEU A 334 -7.41 -15.81 -70.67
CA LEU A 334 -7.87 -14.42 -70.78
C LEU A 334 -6.70 -13.43 -70.98
N GLY A 335 -5.49 -13.93 -71.22
CA GLY A 335 -4.29 -13.09 -71.34
C GLY A 335 -4.31 -12.11 -72.52
N GLU A 336 -5.08 -12.41 -73.56
CA GLU A 336 -5.24 -11.56 -74.75
C GLU A 336 -6.54 -10.73 -74.74
N ASP A 337 -7.33 -10.80 -73.66
CA ASP A 337 -8.54 -9.98 -73.53
C ASP A 337 -8.15 -8.49 -73.54
N ARG A 338 -8.79 -7.73 -74.45
CA ARG A 338 -8.46 -6.31 -74.68
C ARG A 338 -8.63 -5.46 -73.42
N ASP A 339 -9.67 -5.71 -72.63
CA ASP A 339 -9.97 -4.89 -71.45
C ASP A 339 -8.95 -5.16 -70.34
N LEU A 340 -8.57 -6.43 -70.13
CA LEU A 340 -7.51 -6.81 -69.19
C LEU A 340 -6.15 -6.27 -69.62
N MET A 341 -5.81 -6.36 -70.91
CA MET A 341 -4.55 -5.81 -71.43
C MET A 341 -4.48 -4.30 -71.24
N ALA A 342 -5.54 -3.56 -71.56
CA ALA A 342 -5.59 -2.12 -71.35
C ALA A 342 -5.46 -1.75 -69.86
N SER A 343 -6.22 -2.39 -68.99
CA SER A 343 -6.14 -2.18 -67.54
C SER A 343 -4.75 -2.52 -66.98
N GLY A 344 -4.15 -3.61 -67.45
CA GLY A 344 -2.83 -4.06 -67.04
C GLY A 344 -1.71 -3.13 -67.49
N GLN A 345 -1.84 -2.51 -68.68
CA GLN A 345 -0.94 -1.49 -69.18
C GLN A 345 -1.04 -0.19 -68.36
N ILE A 346 -2.25 0.22 -67.98
CA ILE A 346 -2.45 1.38 -67.08
C ILE A 346 -1.76 1.15 -65.74
N ALA A 347 -2.00 0.00 -65.10
CA ALA A 347 -1.38 -0.33 -63.81
C ALA A 347 0.16 -0.41 -63.91
N SER A 348 0.68 -1.05 -64.97
CA SER A 348 2.13 -1.13 -65.23
C SER A 348 2.74 0.25 -65.48
N GLY A 349 2.06 1.10 -66.27
CA GLY A 349 2.49 2.45 -66.59
C GLY A 349 2.50 3.38 -65.38
N LEU A 350 1.56 3.22 -64.44
CA LEU A 350 1.57 3.93 -63.16
C LEU A 350 2.74 3.47 -62.28
N LEU A 351 3.01 2.16 -62.20
CA LEU A 351 4.14 1.58 -61.44
C LEU A 351 5.53 2.00 -61.97
N SER A 352 5.65 2.31 -63.26
CA SER A 352 6.90 2.74 -63.88
C SER A 352 7.21 4.23 -63.69
N ARG A 353 6.26 5.05 -63.22
CA ARG A 353 6.49 6.48 -62.97
C ARG A 353 7.44 6.69 -61.79
N ARG A 354 8.21 7.78 -61.85
CA ARG A 354 8.94 8.35 -60.71
C ARG A 354 8.61 9.84 -60.59
N PRO A 355 7.94 10.28 -59.51
CA PRO A 355 7.42 9.48 -58.40
C PRO A 355 6.17 8.63 -58.76
N CYS A 356 6.02 7.45 -58.15
CA CYS A 356 4.89 6.53 -58.33
C CYS A 356 3.74 6.84 -57.34
N ASP A 357 2.53 7.10 -57.84
CA ASP A 357 1.35 7.27 -57.00
C ASP A 357 0.77 5.91 -56.57
N LEU A 358 1.07 5.50 -55.34
CA LEU A 358 0.60 4.22 -54.78
C LEU A 358 -0.93 4.14 -54.68
N ARG A 359 -1.61 5.27 -54.47
CA ARG A 359 -3.08 5.30 -54.40
C ARG A 359 -3.68 5.04 -55.78
N ALA A 360 -3.14 5.70 -56.81
CA ALA A 360 -3.54 5.47 -58.19
C ALA A 360 -3.27 4.02 -58.64
N VAL A 361 -2.09 3.48 -58.33
CA VAL A 361 -1.73 2.08 -58.64
C VAL A 361 -2.68 1.10 -57.94
N THR A 362 -2.99 1.32 -56.66
CA THR A 362 -3.89 0.44 -55.90
C THR A 362 -5.28 0.39 -56.55
N ARG A 363 -5.81 1.53 -57.03
CA ARG A 363 -7.09 1.57 -57.77
C ARG A 363 -6.99 0.82 -59.10
N ALA A 364 -5.96 1.09 -59.90
CA ALA A 364 -5.76 0.43 -61.20
C ALA A 364 -5.65 -1.11 -61.07
N ILE A 365 -4.96 -1.61 -60.04
CA ILE A 365 -4.88 -3.05 -59.77
C ILE A 365 -6.24 -3.62 -59.33
N LYS A 366 -7.02 -2.87 -58.55
CA LYS A 366 -8.39 -3.27 -58.17
C LYS A 366 -9.31 -3.35 -59.40
N ASP A 367 -9.21 -2.38 -60.30
CA ASP A 367 -9.98 -2.36 -61.55
C ASP A 367 -9.60 -3.56 -62.43
N TYR A 368 -8.31 -3.86 -62.55
CA TYR A 368 -7.83 -5.08 -63.25
C TYR A 368 -8.43 -6.35 -62.64
N GLN A 369 -8.42 -6.46 -61.31
CA GLN A 369 -8.98 -7.61 -60.60
C GLN A 369 -10.48 -7.74 -60.87
N GLN A 370 -11.22 -6.65 -60.83
CA GLN A 370 -12.67 -6.64 -61.07
C GLN A 370 -13.00 -7.12 -62.50
N ILE A 371 -12.30 -6.60 -63.51
CA ILE A 371 -12.46 -7.05 -64.90
C ILE A 371 -12.17 -8.55 -65.01
N LEU A 372 -11.11 -9.04 -64.35
CA LEU A 372 -10.75 -10.46 -64.38
C LEU A 372 -11.84 -11.35 -63.77
N ASP A 373 -12.43 -10.91 -62.65
CA ASP A 373 -13.49 -11.66 -61.97
C ASP A 373 -14.82 -11.60 -62.74
N GLU A 374 -15.16 -10.47 -63.36
CA GLU A 374 -16.33 -10.33 -64.25
C GLU A 374 -16.23 -11.22 -65.49
N LYS A 375 -15.05 -11.28 -66.13
CA LYS A 375 -14.80 -12.13 -67.31
C LYS A 375 -14.77 -13.62 -66.95
N ARG A 376 -14.38 -13.97 -65.72
CA ARG A 376 -14.50 -15.34 -65.19
C ARG A 376 -15.95 -15.73 -64.90
N GLY A 377 -16.77 -14.78 -64.43
CA GLY A 377 -18.16 -15.01 -64.03
C GLY A 377 -19.17 -15.05 -65.18
N LYS A 378 -18.83 -14.53 -66.36
CA LYS A 378 -19.64 -14.72 -67.58
C LYS A 378 -19.46 -16.14 -68.11
N PRO A 379 -20.51 -16.99 -68.14
CA PRO A 379 -20.44 -18.26 -68.84
C PRO A 379 -20.21 -17.99 -70.34
N ARG A 380 -19.34 -18.79 -70.96
CA ARG A 380 -18.97 -18.72 -72.38
C ARG A 380 -20.16 -18.88 -73.30
#